data_AF-A0A6P0U464-F1
#
_entry.id   AF-A0A6P0U464-F1
#
_cell.length_a   1.000
_cell.length_b   1.000
_cell.length_c   1.000
_cell.angle_alpha   90.00
_cell.angle_beta   90.00
_cell.angle_gamma   90.00
#
_symmetry.space_group_name_H-M   'P 1'
#
loop_
_entity.id
_entity.type
_entity.pdbx_description
1 polymer ?
#
loop_
_entity_poly.entity_id
_entity_poly.type
_entity_poly.pdbx_seq_one_letter_code
_entity_poly.pdbx_strand_id
1 'polypeptide(L)'
;MTQYYAKVSKREKLTSNFTISSPSSRLNRDTIQNYQKNIFSATRQLRYKENHNLALDLVIFINGLPVITFELKNQLTKQDFRDAINQYKNDRHPRELLFQFKRCLVHFALDDNEVWMTTKLDGKNTKFLPFNKGKKSNSALPFPDTAGNPPNPNRIKTDYLWKEILAKESLSNIIENYAQLTEEENKEKDKKSAKKQKLIFPRYHQLDLVRLLLTDTKKQGVGNRYLIQHSAGSGKSNSIIWLSRASACGFLPPRRVNISQSFAIAPMFCCNRLTMF
;
A
#
# COMPACT_ATOMS: atom_id res chain seq x y z
N MET A 1 2.27 -17.85 12.46
CA MET A 1 1.69 -16.89 11.48
C MET A 1 2.64 -15.75 11.10
N THR A 2 3.60 -15.33 11.92
CA THR A 2 4.67 -14.37 11.53
C THR A 2 5.66 -14.94 10.50
N GLN A 3 5.77 -16.27 10.42
CA GLN A 3 6.48 -16.96 9.34
C GLN A 3 5.70 -16.96 7.99
N TYR A 4 4.41 -16.62 7.96
CA TYR A 4 3.58 -16.82 6.75
C TYR A 4 3.80 -15.76 5.65
N TYR A 5 4.20 -14.53 5.99
CA TYR A 5 4.53 -13.50 4.98
C TYR A 5 6.04 -13.33 4.75
N ALA A 6 6.90 -13.86 5.65
CA ALA A 6 8.36 -13.74 5.56
C ALA A 6 9.06 -14.97 4.93
N LYS A 7 8.35 -16.09 4.73
CA LYS A 7 8.93 -17.35 4.21
C LYS A 7 8.76 -17.54 2.69
N VAL A 8 8.78 -16.47 1.90
CA VAL A 8 8.83 -16.53 0.42
C VAL A 8 10.28 -16.42 -0.12
N SER A 9 11.27 -16.18 0.74
CA SER A 9 12.69 -16.02 0.34
C SER A 9 13.58 -17.26 0.58
N LYS A 10 13.11 -18.30 1.26
CA LYS A 10 13.86 -19.57 1.39
C LYS A 10 12.96 -20.76 1.12
N ARG A 11 13.28 -21.48 0.04
CA ARG A 11 12.71 -22.78 -0.36
C ARG A 11 12.66 -23.72 0.85
N GLU A 12 11.47 -23.96 1.36
CA GLU A 12 11.14 -25.11 2.19
C GLU A 12 9.64 -25.39 2.04
N LYS A 13 9.33 -26.54 1.46
CA LYS A 13 7.97 -27.06 1.25
C LYS A 13 7.28 -27.23 2.61
N LEU A 14 6.32 -26.35 2.90
CA LEU A 14 5.25 -26.62 3.86
C LEU A 14 3.93 -26.46 3.11
N THR A 15 3.17 -27.54 3.11
CA THR A 15 1.88 -27.75 2.44
C THR A 15 0.77 -26.92 3.09
N SER A 16 0.78 -25.62 2.81
CA SER A 16 -0.39 -24.75 2.93
C SER A 16 -0.37 -23.82 1.72
N ASN A 17 -1.12 -24.18 0.67
CA ASN A 17 -1.20 -23.49 -0.61
C ASN A 17 -1.88 -22.12 -0.46
N PHE A 18 -1.21 -21.15 0.16
CA PHE A 18 -1.63 -19.76 0.20
C PHE A 18 -0.92 -19.01 -0.93
N THR A 19 -1.43 -19.15 -2.15
CA THR A 19 -0.88 -18.46 -3.33
C THR A 19 -1.75 -17.25 -3.62
N ILE A 20 -1.58 -16.14 -2.88
CA ILE A 20 -2.17 -14.83 -3.25
C ILE A 20 -1.56 -14.31 -4.56
N SER A 21 -0.41 -14.85 -4.97
CA SER A 21 0.36 -14.36 -6.11
C SER A 21 -0.47 -14.19 -7.37
N SER A 22 -0.54 -12.96 -7.86
CA SER A 22 -1.09 -12.68 -9.18
C SER A 22 -0.06 -13.17 -10.20
N PRO A 23 -0.46 -13.91 -11.24
CA PRO A 23 0.48 -14.45 -12.21
C PRO A 23 1.27 -13.31 -12.88
N SER A 24 2.57 -13.25 -12.60
CA SER A 24 3.47 -12.21 -13.12
C SER A 24 3.79 -12.43 -14.60
N SER A 25 3.57 -13.66 -15.08
CA SER A 25 3.50 -14.02 -16.50
C SER A 25 2.34 -14.99 -16.73
N ARG A 26 1.73 -14.95 -17.92
CA ARG A 26 0.70 -15.93 -18.33
C ARG A 26 1.26 -17.33 -18.60
N LEU A 27 2.56 -17.53 -18.41
CA LEU A 27 3.28 -18.75 -18.79
C LEU A 27 3.08 -19.87 -17.77
N ASN A 28 2.87 -19.54 -16.49
CA ASN A 28 2.66 -20.54 -15.43
C ASN A 28 1.16 -20.77 -15.18
N ARG A 29 0.62 -21.82 -15.82
CA ARG A 29 -0.79 -22.23 -15.69
C ARG A 29 -1.17 -22.59 -14.25
N ASP A 30 -0.26 -23.21 -13.49
CA ASP A 30 -0.52 -23.60 -12.11
C ASP A 30 -0.67 -22.39 -11.19
N THR A 31 0.15 -21.35 -11.39
CA THR A 31 0.00 -20.07 -10.66
C THR A 31 -1.34 -19.42 -10.95
N ILE A 32 -1.79 -19.42 -12.20
CA ILE A 32 -3.10 -18.86 -12.59
C ILE A 32 -4.23 -19.65 -11.91
N GLN A 33 -4.20 -20.98 -11.99
CA GLN A 33 -5.22 -21.83 -11.39
C GLN A 33 -5.27 -21.69 -9.86
N ASN A 34 -4.11 -21.62 -9.20
CA ASN A 34 -4.04 -21.41 -7.76
C ASN A 34 -4.54 -20.02 -7.37
N TYR A 35 -4.22 -18.99 -8.17
CA TYR A 35 -4.74 -17.65 -7.94
C TYR A 35 -6.28 -17.60 -8.00
N GLN A 36 -6.86 -18.27 -9.00
CA GLN A 36 -8.32 -18.35 -9.19
C GLN A 36 -9.04 -19.08 -8.06
N LYS A 37 -8.35 -19.95 -7.31
CA LYS A 37 -8.89 -20.63 -6.12
C LYS A 37 -8.95 -19.74 -4.88
N ASN A 38 -8.31 -18.57 -4.88
CA ASN A 38 -8.35 -17.68 -3.73
C ASN A 38 -9.75 -17.12 -3.51
N ILE A 39 -10.20 -17.19 -2.26
CA ILE A 39 -11.47 -16.63 -1.81
C ILE A 39 -11.20 -15.23 -1.25
N PHE A 40 -11.71 -14.22 -1.93
CA PHE A 40 -11.73 -12.84 -1.44
C PHE A 40 -13.13 -12.57 -0.88
N SER A 41 -13.21 -12.21 0.40
CA SER A 41 -14.48 -11.87 1.03
C SER A 41 -14.38 -10.56 1.80
N ALA A 42 -15.54 -9.95 2.02
CA ALA A 42 -15.66 -8.72 2.78
C ALA A 42 -16.80 -8.89 3.80
N THR A 43 -16.51 -8.61 5.06
CA THR A 43 -17.49 -8.71 6.14
C THR A 43 -17.76 -7.33 6.71
N ARG A 44 -19.04 -6.94 6.69
CA ARG A 44 -19.52 -5.69 7.29
C ARG A 44 -19.78 -5.91 8.77
N GLN A 45 -19.57 -4.86 9.58
CA GLN A 45 -19.89 -4.87 11.01
C GLN A 45 -19.29 -6.10 11.72
N LEU A 46 -17.99 -6.35 11.48
CA LEU A 46 -17.29 -7.49 12.06
C LEU A 46 -17.13 -7.27 13.56
N ARG A 47 -17.90 -8.02 14.35
CA ARG A 47 -17.72 -8.13 15.80
C ARG A 47 -16.46 -8.93 16.07
N TYR A 48 -15.52 -8.33 16.79
CA TYR A 48 -14.21 -8.94 17.07
C TYR A 48 -13.98 -9.18 18.58
N LYS A 49 -14.97 -8.87 19.40
CA LYS A 49 -14.96 -9.08 20.86
C LYS A 49 -16.34 -9.60 21.29
N GLU A 50 -16.39 -10.71 22.02
CA GLU A 50 -17.64 -11.37 22.40
C GLU A 50 -18.45 -10.56 23.42
N ASN A 51 -17.76 -9.92 24.38
CA ASN A 51 -18.41 -9.26 25.52
C ASN A 51 -18.68 -7.77 25.33
N HIS A 52 -18.38 -7.21 24.16
CA HIS A 52 -18.68 -5.81 23.86
C HIS A 52 -19.25 -5.69 22.45
N ASN A 53 -20.20 -4.78 22.25
CA ASN A 53 -20.76 -4.44 20.93
C ASN A 53 -19.76 -3.70 20.00
N LEU A 54 -18.46 -3.99 20.13
CA LEU A 54 -17.43 -3.41 19.29
C LEU A 54 -17.35 -4.16 17.97
N ALA A 55 -17.65 -3.43 16.90
CA ALA A 55 -17.55 -3.91 15.54
C ALA A 55 -16.69 -2.96 14.70
N LEU A 56 -16.00 -3.53 13.71
CA LEU A 56 -15.40 -2.78 12.61
C LEU A 56 -16.40 -2.66 11.48
N ASP A 57 -16.42 -1.51 10.80
CA ASP A 57 -17.36 -1.28 9.71
C ASP A 57 -17.19 -2.26 8.55
N LEU A 58 -15.95 -2.55 8.17
CA LEU A 58 -15.62 -3.49 7.11
C LEU A 58 -14.26 -4.15 7.34
N VAL A 59 -14.16 -5.44 7.02
CA VAL A 59 -12.88 -6.17 6.98
C VAL A 59 -12.81 -7.00 5.69
N ILE A 60 -11.67 -6.92 5.01
CA ILE A 60 -11.36 -7.74 3.84
C ILE A 60 -10.54 -8.95 4.27
N PHE A 61 -10.96 -10.11 3.80
CA PHE A 61 -10.30 -11.39 4.03
C PHE A 61 -9.83 -12.01 2.72
N ILE A 62 -8.73 -12.75 2.80
CA ILE A 62 -8.25 -13.60 1.73
C ILE A 62 -8.02 -15.00 2.30
N ASN A 63 -8.74 -16.00 1.76
CA ASN A 63 -8.78 -17.38 2.26
C ASN A 63 -9.06 -17.46 3.77
N GLY A 64 -9.98 -16.61 4.27
CA GLY A 64 -10.35 -16.54 5.69
C GLY A 64 -9.38 -15.80 6.60
N LEU A 65 -8.23 -15.32 6.09
CA LEU A 65 -7.30 -14.51 6.86
C LEU A 65 -7.66 -13.02 6.72
N PRO A 66 -7.76 -12.26 7.82
CA PRO A 66 -8.00 -10.82 7.74
C PRO A 66 -6.77 -10.13 7.15
N VAL A 67 -6.97 -9.24 6.18
CA VAL A 67 -5.88 -8.55 5.49
C VAL A 67 -5.98 -7.04 5.68
N ILE A 68 -7.19 -6.49 5.64
CA ILE A 68 -7.43 -5.05 5.71
C ILE A 68 -8.64 -4.77 6.58
N THR A 69 -8.53 -3.79 7.48
CA THR A 69 -9.68 -3.28 8.25
C THR A 69 -10.04 -1.86 7.82
N PHE A 70 -11.31 -1.49 7.99
CA PHE A 70 -11.81 -0.17 7.66
C PHE A 70 -12.68 0.38 8.80
N GLU A 71 -12.52 1.67 9.05
CA GLU A 71 -13.51 2.51 9.75
C GLU A 71 -14.00 3.56 8.73
N LEU A 72 -15.31 3.63 8.53
CA LEU A 72 -15.95 4.42 7.49
C LEU A 72 -16.79 5.53 8.13
N LYS A 73 -16.62 6.75 7.65
CA LYS A 73 -17.44 7.90 8.05
C LYS A 73 -18.09 8.55 6.84
N ASN A 74 -19.12 9.34 7.09
CA ASN A 74 -19.86 10.04 6.07
C ASN A 74 -20.01 11.50 6.48
N GLN A 75 -19.69 12.42 5.58
CA GLN A 75 -19.76 13.85 5.90
C GLN A 75 -21.19 14.35 6.10
N LEU A 76 -22.19 13.66 5.51
CA LEU A 76 -23.61 13.95 5.73
C LEU A 76 -24.01 13.74 7.20
N THR A 77 -23.36 12.79 7.90
CA THR A 77 -23.57 12.57 9.34
C THR A 77 -22.66 13.44 10.21
N LYS A 78 -22.03 14.48 9.63
CA LYS A 78 -21.06 15.38 10.27
C LYS A 78 -19.87 14.67 10.91
N GLN A 79 -19.53 13.48 10.39
CA GLN A 79 -18.34 12.75 10.80
C GLN A 79 -17.36 12.65 9.63
N ASP A 80 -16.07 12.73 9.92
CA ASP A 80 -15.03 12.72 8.89
C ASP A 80 -13.94 11.66 9.16
N PHE A 81 -12.92 11.61 8.31
CA PHE A 81 -11.83 10.65 8.47
C PHE A 81 -11.09 10.79 9.83
N ARG A 82 -11.12 11.96 10.48
CA ARG A 82 -10.49 12.17 11.80
C ARG A 82 -11.25 11.43 12.88
N ASP A 83 -12.58 11.37 12.79
CA ASP A 83 -13.39 10.54 13.68
C ASP A 83 -13.05 9.06 13.52
N ALA A 84 -12.87 8.58 12.29
CA ALA A 84 -12.39 7.22 12.04
C ALA A 84 -11.00 6.97 12.63
N ILE A 85 -10.06 7.92 12.47
CA ILE A 85 -8.73 7.84 13.09
C ILE A 85 -8.84 7.80 14.62
N ASN A 86 -9.67 8.66 15.21
CA ASN A 86 -9.88 8.73 16.65
C ASN A 86 -10.45 7.41 17.18
N GLN A 87 -11.40 6.80 16.47
CA GLN A 87 -11.96 5.50 16.80
C GLN A 87 -10.88 4.41 16.81
N TYR A 88 -9.99 4.37 15.80
CA TYR A 88 -8.84 3.47 15.82
C TYR A 88 -7.90 3.72 17.01
N LYS A 89 -7.65 4.98 17.36
CA LYS A 89 -6.69 5.33 18.42
C LYS A 89 -7.20 5.03 19.83
N ASN A 90 -8.50 5.20 20.05
CA ASN A 90 -9.10 5.14 21.38
C ASN A 90 -9.79 3.79 21.65
N ASP A 91 -10.41 3.19 20.64
CA ASP A 91 -11.32 2.04 20.84
C ASP A 91 -10.75 0.72 20.31
N ARG A 92 -9.74 0.76 19.44
CA ARG A 92 -9.12 -0.44 18.81
C ARG A 92 -7.80 -0.74 19.48
N HIS A 93 -7.81 -1.67 20.44
CA HIS A 93 -6.64 -1.91 21.27
C HIS A 93 -5.64 -2.84 20.55
N PRO A 94 -4.34 -2.49 20.43
CA PRO A 94 -3.34 -3.33 19.73
C PRO A 94 -3.10 -4.74 20.30
N ARG A 95 -3.68 -5.05 21.47
CA ARG A 95 -3.59 -6.37 22.11
C ARG A 95 -4.67 -7.31 21.60
N GLU A 96 -5.77 -6.77 21.08
CA GLU A 96 -6.84 -7.54 20.47
C GLU A 96 -6.33 -8.24 19.22
N LEU A 97 -6.72 -9.51 19.05
CA LEU A 97 -6.10 -10.42 18.07
C LEU A 97 -6.08 -9.85 16.65
N LEU A 98 -7.14 -9.14 16.25
CA LEU A 98 -7.27 -8.56 14.91
C LEU A 98 -6.30 -7.39 14.66
N PHE A 99 -5.93 -6.67 15.71
CA PHE A 99 -5.13 -5.44 15.68
C PHE A 99 -3.66 -5.65 16.05
N GLN A 100 -3.28 -6.87 16.43
CA GLN A 100 -1.89 -7.20 16.68
C GLN A 100 -1.06 -6.96 15.41
N PHE A 101 0.14 -6.43 15.60
CA PHE A 101 1.05 -6.11 14.51
C PHE A 101 1.25 -7.33 13.58
N LYS A 102 1.16 -7.11 12.26
CA LYS A 102 1.23 -8.10 11.17
C LYS A 102 0.01 -9.00 10.97
N ARG A 103 -1.07 -8.83 11.75
CA ARG A 103 -2.31 -9.56 11.51
C ARG A 103 -3.03 -9.03 10.29
N CYS A 104 -3.20 -7.71 10.22
CA CYS A 104 -3.62 -7.01 9.02
C CYS A 104 -2.42 -6.28 8.42
N LEU A 105 -2.44 -6.08 7.10
CA LEU A 105 -1.40 -5.34 6.39
C LEU A 105 -1.58 -3.83 6.51
N VAL A 106 -2.83 -3.38 6.57
CA VAL A 106 -3.19 -1.96 6.65
C VAL A 106 -4.56 -1.80 7.28
N HIS A 107 -4.73 -0.70 8.01
CA HIS A 107 -5.98 -0.24 8.60
C HIS A 107 -6.34 1.10 7.95
N PHE A 108 -7.46 1.15 7.24
CA PHE A 108 -7.95 2.36 6.58
C PHE A 108 -8.98 3.09 7.45
N ALA A 109 -8.82 4.40 7.56
CA ALA A 109 -9.75 5.34 8.16
C ALA A 109 -10.12 6.36 7.08
N LEU A 110 -11.40 6.49 6.73
CA LEU A 110 -11.80 7.29 5.59
C LEU A 110 -13.22 7.84 5.68
N ASP A 111 -13.46 8.85 4.86
CA ASP A 111 -14.79 9.37 4.54
C ASP A 111 -15.00 9.45 3.01
N ASP A 112 -15.99 10.21 2.56
CA ASP A 112 -16.30 10.41 1.15
C ASP A 112 -15.21 11.19 0.37
N ASN A 113 -14.31 11.88 1.08
CA ASN A 113 -13.35 12.82 0.54
C ASN A 113 -11.90 12.36 0.63
N GLU A 114 -11.49 11.74 1.75
CA GLU A 114 -10.11 11.38 2.04
C GLU A 114 -9.96 9.98 2.61
N VAL A 115 -8.84 9.34 2.25
CA VAL A 115 -8.42 8.04 2.76
C VAL A 115 -7.12 8.20 3.52
N TRP A 116 -7.11 7.71 4.75
CA TRP A 116 -5.95 7.65 5.63
C TRP A 116 -5.68 6.21 6.02
N MET A 117 -4.40 5.89 6.26
CA MET A 117 -3.99 4.52 6.53
C MET A 117 -2.91 4.42 7.59
N THR A 118 -2.85 3.28 8.26
CA THR A 118 -1.72 2.90 9.12
C THR A 118 -1.46 1.40 9.04
N THR A 119 -0.20 0.98 9.22
CA THR A 119 0.20 -0.44 9.20
C THR A 119 0.39 -1.03 10.60
N LYS A 120 0.31 -0.18 11.65
CA LYS A 120 0.44 -0.60 13.04
C LYS A 120 -0.36 0.33 13.95
N LEU A 121 -1.30 -0.23 14.70
CA LEU A 121 -1.96 0.45 15.79
C LEU A 121 -1.05 0.45 17.04
N ASP A 122 -0.99 1.60 17.70
CA ASP A 122 -0.23 1.87 18.93
C ASP A 122 -1.02 2.81 19.86
N GLY A 123 -2.35 2.59 19.92
CA GLY A 123 -3.29 3.44 20.64
C GLY A 123 -3.21 4.91 20.20
N LYS A 124 -3.14 5.84 21.15
CA LYS A 124 -3.04 7.28 20.88
C LYS A 124 -1.81 7.68 20.05
N ASN A 125 -0.73 6.91 20.13
CA ASN A 125 0.53 7.14 19.41
C ASN A 125 0.48 6.68 17.94
N THR A 126 -0.63 6.04 17.51
CA THR A 126 -0.80 5.59 16.14
C THR A 126 -0.63 6.76 15.16
N LYS A 127 0.22 6.56 14.15
CA LYS A 127 0.43 7.53 13.08
C LYS A 127 -0.32 7.05 11.84
N PHE A 128 -1.26 7.87 11.38
CA PHE A 128 -1.94 7.68 10.10
C PHE A 128 -1.25 8.53 9.04
N LEU A 129 -1.17 7.98 7.83
CA LEU A 129 -0.61 8.63 6.65
C LEU A 129 -1.70 8.77 5.58
N PRO A 130 -1.68 9.86 4.79
CA PRO A 130 -2.64 10.01 3.71
C PRO A 130 -2.40 8.96 2.63
N PHE A 131 -3.48 8.41 2.10
CA PHE A 131 -3.49 7.47 0.98
C PHE A 131 -4.32 8.06 -0.17
N ASN A 132 -4.05 9.33 -0.50
CA ASN A 132 -4.83 10.17 -1.43
C ASN A 132 -4.10 10.39 -2.77
N LYS A 133 -4.87 10.68 -3.84
CA LYS A 133 -4.41 10.98 -5.20
C LYS A 133 -3.61 12.27 -5.33
N GLY A 134 -3.81 13.21 -4.42
CA GLY A 134 -3.38 14.60 -4.58
C GLY A 134 -4.36 15.39 -5.46
N LYS A 135 -4.38 16.72 -5.29
CA LYS A 135 -5.18 17.64 -6.10
C LYS A 135 -4.29 18.65 -6.82
N LYS A 136 -4.83 19.20 -7.89
CA LYS A 136 -4.25 20.36 -8.55
C LYS A 136 -4.82 21.62 -7.90
N SER A 137 -3.96 22.52 -7.46
CA SER A 137 -4.34 23.86 -7.00
C SER A 137 -4.92 24.69 -8.15
N ASN A 138 -4.43 24.43 -9.37
CA ASN A 138 -4.86 25.08 -10.60
C ASN A 138 -5.05 24.04 -11.71
N SER A 139 -6.17 24.10 -12.44
CA SER A 139 -6.49 23.19 -13.54
C SER A 139 -5.44 23.17 -14.66
N ALA A 140 -4.68 24.27 -14.82
CA ALA A 140 -3.61 24.38 -15.81
C ALA A 140 -2.35 23.55 -15.46
N LEU A 141 -2.19 23.13 -14.19
CA LEU A 141 -1.02 22.34 -13.81
C LEU A 141 -1.09 20.93 -14.42
N PRO A 142 0.02 20.38 -14.95
CA PRO A 142 0.03 19.04 -15.52
C PRO A 142 -0.08 17.95 -14.44
N PHE A 143 0.38 18.23 -13.21
CA PHE A 143 0.44 17.27 -12.09
C PHE A 143 -0.18 17.82 -10.80
N PRO A 144 -0.59 16.95 -9.85
CA PRO A 144 -1.06 17.36 -8.53
C PRO A 144 0.07 17.99 -7.68
N ASP A 145 -0.26 19.05 -6.95
CA ASP A 145 0.65 19.82 -6.10
C ASP A 145 0.10 20.02 -4.67
N THR A 146 -1.16 19.65 -4.41
CA THR A 146 -1.83 19.82 -3.11
C THR A 146 -2.40 18.51 -2.57
N ALA A 147 -2.74 18.49 -1.28
CA ALA A 147 -3.25 17.31 -0.58
C ALA A 147 -4.73 16.99 -0.88
N GLY A 148 -5.15 15.76 -0.54
CA GLY A 148 -6.52 15.26 -0.70
C GLY A 148 -6.77 14.61 -2.06
N ASN A 149 -8.04 14.37 -2.40
CA ASN A 149 -8.45 13.74 -3.67
C ASN A 149 -9.15 14.72 -4.64
N PRO A 150 -8.94 14.59 -5.96
CA PRO A 150 -9.60 15.43 -6.95
C PRO A 150 -11.11 15.16 -6.93
N PRO A 151 -11.95 16.13 -7.34
CA PRO A 151 -13.38 15.89 -7.49
C PRO A 151 -13.62 14.77 -8.50
N ASN A 152 -14.59 13.90 -8.20
CA ASN A 152 -15.06 12.86 -9.10
C ASN A 152 -16.49 13.23 -9.53
N PRO A 153 -16.74 13.63 -10.80
CA PRO A 153 -18.07 14.05 -11.22
C PRO A 153 -19.16 12.98 -11.08
N ASN A 154 -18.76 11.71 -11.09
CA ASN A 154 -19.70 10.59 -11.18
C ASN A 154 -19.89 9.84 -9.84
N ARG A 155 -19.04 10.08 -8.84
CA ARG A 155 -18.96 9.31 -7.57
C ARG A 155 -18.27 10.13 -6.46
N ILE A 156 -18.12 9.53 -5.28
CA ILE A 156 -17.31 10.09 -4.19
C ILE A 156 -15.82 10.17 -4.57
N LYS A 157 -15.06 11.04 -3.88
CA LYS A 157 -13.64 11.26 -4.21
C LYS A 157 -12.76 10.06 -3.86
N THR A 158 -13.23 9.19 -2.96
CA THR A 158 -12.55 7.96 -2.52
C THR A 158 -12.89 6.72 -3.36
N ASP A 159 -13.62 6.87 -4.48
CA ASP A 159 -14.02 5.76 -5.38
C ASP A 159 -12.85 4.89 -5.87
N TYR A 160 -11.66 5.50 -6.04
CA TYR A 160 -10.45 4.80 -6.47
C TYR A 160 -9.99 3.71 -5.49
N LEU A 161 -10.25 3.88 -4.19
CA LEU A 161 -9.90 2.87 -3.20
C LEU A 161 -10.62 1.56 -3.55
N TRP A 162 -11.92 1.64 -3.85
CA TRP A 162 -12.76 0.48 -4.13
C TRP A 162 -12.48 -0.13 -5.50
N LYS A 163 -12.41 0.70 -6.55
CA LYS A 163 -12.31 0.21 -7.93
C LYS A 163 -10.91 -0.09 -8.40
N GLU A 164 -9.93 0.68 -7.93
CA GLU A 164 -8.55 0.60 -8.44
C GLU A 164 -7.64 -0.13 -7.47
N ILE A 165 -7.77 0.13 -6.16
CA ILE A 165 -6.85 -0.43 -5.15
C ILE A 165 -7.32 -1.81 -4.68
N LEU A 166 -8.60 -1.94 -4.33
CA LEU A 166 -9.20 -3.16 -3.78
C LEU A 166 -9.69 -4.16 -4.84
N ALA A 167 -9.57 -3.83 -6.14
CA ALA A 167 -9.74 -4.82 -7.20
C ALA A 167 -8.82 -6.02 -6.96
N LYS A 168 -9.33 -7.25 -7.08
CA LYS A 168 -8.63 -8.49 -6.66
C LYS A 168 -7.20 -8.57 -7.20
N GLU A 169 -7.02 -8.35 -8.50
CA GLU A 169 -5.70 -8.37 -9.14
C GLU A 169 -4.77 -7.27 -8.60
N SER A 170 -5.28 -6.05 -8.45
CA SER A 170 -4.53 -4.92 -7.88
C SER A 170 -4.10 -5.20 -6.44
N LEU A 171 -5.03 -5.63 -5.59
CA LEU A 171 -4.76 -5.92 -4.19
C LEU A 171 -3.74 -7.05 -4.06
N SER A 172 -3.88 -8.10 -4.85
CA SER A 172 -2.95 -9.24 -4.87
C SER A 172 -1.54 -8.80 -5.28
N ASN A 173 -1.44 -7.98 -6.33
CA ASN A 173 -0.19 -7.39 -6.76
C ASN A 173 0.44 -6.48 -5.67
N ILE A 174 -0.37 -5.68 -4.98
CA ILE A 174 0.10 -4.84 -3.86
C ILE A 174 0.70 -5.70 -2.75
N ILE A 175 -0.01 -6.75 -2.33
CA ILE A 175 0.42 -7.67 -1.26
C ILE A 175 1.72 -8.38 -1.62
N GLU A 176 1.84 -8.84 -2.86
CA GLU A 176 3.01 -9.63 -3.30
C GLU A 176 4.25 -8.78 -3.60
N ASN A 177 4.06 -7.60 -4.19
CA ASN A 177 5.18 -6.84 -4.77
C ASN A 177 5.56 -5.60 -3.98
N TYR A 178 4.65 -5.04 -3.16
CA TYR A 178 4.85 -3.74 -2.53
C TYR A 178 4.79 -3.80 -1.00
N ALA A 179 3.96 -4.69 -0.42
CA ALA A 179 3.92 -4.87 1.02
C ALA A 179 5.21 -5.55 1.51
N GLN A 180 5.92 -4.93 2.45
CA GLN A 180 7.23 -5.39 2.90
C GLN A 180 7.36 -5.31 4.42
N LEU A 181 7.98 -6.32 5.02
CA LEU A 181 8.40 -6.29 6.41
C LEU A 181 9.90 -6.03 6.48
N THR A 182 10.28 -4.88 7.02
CA THR A 182 11.68 -4.47 7.18
C THR A 182 12.11 -4.55 8.64
N GLU A 183 13.39 -4.74 8.89
CA GLU A 183 13.99 -4.68 10.22
C GLU A 183 14.84 -3.42 10.29
N GLU A 184 14.57 -2.56 11.26
CA GLU A 184 15.40 -1.40 11.58
C GLU A 184 16.25 -1.76 12.80
N GLU A 185 17.57 -1.56 12.69
CA GLU A 185 18.48 -1.70 13.83
C GLU A 185 18.35 -0.47 14.72
N ASN A 186 18.04 -0.69 16.00
CA ASN A 186 18.06 0.39 16.98
C ASN A 186 19.51 0.82 17.19
N LYS A 187 19.83 2.06 16.81
CA LYS A 187 21.15 2.69 17.03
C LYS A 187 21.36 3.20 18.47
N GLU A 188 20.57 2.73 19.43
CA GLU A 188 20.81 3.03 20.83
C GLU A 188 21.89 2.07 21.35
N LYS A 189 23.08 2.65 21.58
CA LYS A 189 24.21 1.99 22.22
C LYS A 189 23.78 1.51 23.63
N ASP A 190 24.23 0.31 23.99
CA ASP A 190 24.30 -0.25 25.36
C ASP A 190 23.28 -1.29 25.85
N LYS A 191 22.28 -1.73 25.09
CA LYS A 191 21.54 -2.97 25.44
C LYS A 191 21.20 -3.77 24.19
N LYS A 192 21.55 -5.07 24.17
CA LYS A 192 21.22 -6.07 23.12
C LYS A 192 20.08 -5.58 22.22
N SER A 193 20.45 -5.00 21.08
CA SER A 193 19.55 -4.19 20.26
C SER A 193 18.44 -5.06 19.69
N ALA A 194 17.26 -5.01 20.31
CA ALA A 194 16.08 -5.66 19.79
C ALA A 194 15.75 -5.06 18.42
N LYS A 195 15.86 -5.85 17.35
CA LYS A 195 15.54 -5.42 15.99
C LYS A 195 14.08 -4.96 15.92
N LYS A 196 13.85 -3.71 15.52
CA LYS A 196 12.49 -3.17 15.41
C LYS A 196 11.93 -3.51 14.04
N GLN A 197 10.92 -4.37 14.01
CA GLN A 197 10.26 -4.75 12.76
C GLN A 197 9.22 -3.71 12.36
N LYS A 198 9.17 -3.38 11.07
CA LYS A 198 8.30 -2.36 10.48
C LYS A 198 7.61 -2.92 9.25
N LEU A 199 6.28 -2.81 9.24
CA LEU A 199 5.47 -3.20 8.09
C LEU A 199 5.23 -1.97 7.21
N ILE A 200 5.57 -2.09 5.94
CA ILE A 200 5.40 -1.07 4.92
C ILE A 200 4.28 -1.52 3.99
N PHE A 201 3.26 -0.68 3.87
CA PHE A 201 2.25 -0.75 2.83
C PHE A 201 2.47 0.47 1.91
N PRO A 202 2.35 0.32 0.58
CA PRO A 202 2.68 1.40 -0.33
C PRO A 202 1.80 2.62 -0.12
N ARG A 203 2.38 3.83 -0.21
CA ARG A 203 1.59 5.06 -0.26
C ARG A 203 1.06 5.25 -1.68
N TYR A 204 -0.09 5.90 -1.81
CA TYR A 204 -0.80 6.00 -3.08
C TYR A 204 0.09 6.55 -4.21
N HIS A 205 0.73 7.71 -4.00
CA HIS A 205 1.56 8.35 -5.03
C HIS A 205 2.79 7.52 -5.43
N GLN A 206 3.30 6.66 -4.55
CA GLN A 206 4.41 5.76 -4.89
C GLN A 206 3.93 4.62 -5.80
N LEU A 207 2.76 4.06 -5.49
CA LEU A 207 2.13 3.03 -6.33
C LEU A 207 1.74 3.59 -7.70
N ASP A 208 1.14 4.77 -7.72
CA ASP A 208 0.71 5.48 -8.92
C ASP A 208 1.90 5.79 -9.83
N LEU A 209 2.99 6.33 -9.27
CA LEU A 209 4.24 6.58 -10.00
C LEU A 209 4.78 5.30 -10.66
N VAL A 210 4.86 4.20 -9.91
CA VAL A 210 5.37 2.92 -10.45
C VAL A 210 4.47 2.43 -11.59
N ARG A 211 3.15 2.51 -11.43
CA ARG A 211 2.19 2.12 -12.48
C ARG A 211 2.31 3.00 -13.74
N LEU A 212 2.49 4.31 -13.56
CA LEU A 212 2.67 5.26 -14.65
C LEU A 212 3.94 4.95 -15.45
N LEU A 213 5.07 4.76 -14.77
CA LEU A 213 6.36 4.44 -15.41
C LEU A 213 6.33 3.10 -16.14
N LEU A 214 5.71 2.07 -15.56
CA LEU A 214 5.56 0.77 -16.22
C LEU A 214 4.66 0.87 -17.45
N THR A 215 3.59 1.65 -17.37
CA THR A 215 2.68 1.88 -18.50
C THR A 215 3.38 2.64 -19.62
N ASP A 216 4.14 3.67 -19.28
CA ASP A 216 4.87 4.46 -20.26
C ASP A 216 6.01 3.66 -20.92
N THR A 217 6.78 2.90 -20.13
CA THR A 217 7.83 2.01 -20.65
C THR A 217 7.25 0.93 -21.58
N LYS A 218 6.05 0.43 -21.30
CA LYS A 218 5.35 -0.51 -22.21
C LYS A 218 4.95 0.13 -23.54
N LYS A 219 4.65 1.43 -23.55
CA LYS A 219 4.21 2.16 -24.75
C LYS A 219 5.37 2.69 -25.58
N GLN A 220 6.34 3.30 -24.92
CA GLN A 220 7.46 4.01 -25.58
C GLN A 220 8.74 3.16 -25.68
N GLY A 221 8.81 2.04 -24.96
CA GLY A 221 10.01 1.21 -24.86
C GLY A 221 10.96 1.66 -23.75
N VAL A 222 12.14 1.03 -23.71
CA VAL A 222 13.21 1.34 -22.75
C VAL A 222 14.16 2.41 -23.29
N GLY A 223 14.84 3.15 -22.41
CA GLY A 223 15.85 4.16 -22.79
C GLY A 223 15.43 5.62 -22.54
N ASN A 224 14.18 5.86 -22.18
CA ASN A 224 13.70 7.20 -21.81
C ASN A 224 14.23 7.64 -20.44
N ARG A 225 14.41 8.96 -20.30
CA ARG A 225 14.84 9.61 -19.05
C ARG A 225 13.62 10.23 -18.37
N TYR A 226 13.44 9.93 -17.10
CA TYR A 226 12.33 10.46 -16.30
C TYR A 226 12.87 11.31 -15.15
N LEU A 227 12.34 12.52 -15.01
CA LEU A 227 12.55 13.36 -13.83
C LEU A 227 11.35 13.17 -12.89
N ILE A 228 11.60 12.64 -11.70
CA ILE A 228 10.55 12.38 -10.71
C ILE A 228 10.79 13.26 -9.50
N GLN A 229 9.83 14.13 -9.21
CA GLN A 229 9.91 15.05 -8.10
C GLN A 229 9.13 14.53 -6.89
N HIS A 230 9.82 14.45 -5.75
CA HIS A 230 9.25 13.99 -4.50
C HIS A 230 9.65 14.92 -3.36
N SER A 231 8.72 15.27 -2.49
CA SER A 231 9.03 15.99 -1.25
C SER A 231 9.95 15.18 -0.32
N ALA A 232 10.70 15.85 0.56
CA ALA A 232 11.53 15.20 1.57
C ALA A 232 10.67 14.30 2.49
N GLY A 233 11.22 13.16 2.91
CA GLY A 233 10.49 12.20 3.75
C GLY A 233 9.37 11.42 3.03
N SER A 234 9.18 11.61 1.72
CA SER A 234 8.08 10.96 1.00
C SER A 234 8.32 9.48 0.60
N GLY A 235 9.39 8.87 1.12
CA GLY A 235 9.72 7.47 0.83
C GLY A 235 10.21 7.22 -0.60
N LYS A 236 10.96 8.18 -1.16
CA LYS A 236 11.58 8.09 -2.51
C LYS A 236 12.26 6.74 -2.76
N SER A 237 13.05 6.27 -1.80
CA SER A 237 13.78 5.00 -1.90
C SER A 237 12.85 3.79 -2.11
N ASN A 238 11.68 3.79 -1.47
CA ASN A 238 10.70 2.72 -1.67
C ASN A 238 10.15 2.73 -3.11
N SER A 239 9.91 3.90 -3.69
CA SER A 239 9.49 4.01 -5.09
C SER A 239 10.50 3.37 -6.04
N ILE A 240 11.81 3.59 -5.81
CA ILE A 240 12.89 2.99 -6.61
C ILE A 240 12.90 1.47 -6.47
N ILE A 241 12.84 0.98 -5.22
CA ILE A 241 12.83 -0.46 -4.92
C ILE A 241 11.63 -1.15 -5.56
N TRP A 242 10.45 -0.52 -5.51
CA TRP A 242 9.24 -1.09 -6.10
C TRP A 242 9.26 -1.06 -7.61
N LEU A 243 9.81 -0.01 -8.22
CA LEU A 243 9.98 0.05 -9.66
C LEU A 243 10.92 -1.06 -10.16
N SER A 244 12.09 -1.22 -9.52
CA SER A 244 13.06 -2.25 -9.92
C SER A 244 12.46 -3.66 -9.78
N ARG A 245 11.75 -3.93 -8.68
CA ARG A 245 11.06 -5.21 -8.46
C ARG A 245 9.96 -5.46 -9.49
N ALA A 246 9.12 -4.46 -9.77
CA ALA A 246 8.01 -4.61 -10.69
C ALA A 246 8.47 -4.80 -12.15
N SER A 247 9.55 -4.12 -12.55
CA SER A 247 10.17 -4.32 -13.87
C SER A 247 10.74 -5.73 -14.02
N ALA A 248 11.35 -6.29 -12.97
CA ALA A 248 11.93 -7.63 -12.98
C ALA A 248 10.87 -8.75 -13.02
N CYS A 249 9.72 -8.57 -12.38
CA CYS A 249 8.69 -9.61 -12.26
C CYS A 249 7.83 -9.85 -13.50
N GLY A 250 8.03 -9.14 -14.63
CA GLY A 250 7.40 -9.52 -15.90
C GLY A 250 6.47 -8.49 -16.55
N PHE A 251 6.68 -7.20 -16.31
CA PHE A 251 5.99 -6.16 -17.09
C PHE A 251 6.68 -5.81 -18.43
N LEU A 252 7.85 -6.37 -18.72
CA LEU A 252 8.54 -6.20 -20.01
C LEU A 252 8.68 -7.55 -20.75
N PRO A 253 8.57 -7.57 -22.08
CA PRO A 253 8.73 -8.80 -22.87
C PRO A 253 10.12 -9.43 -22.64
N PRO A 254 10.24 -10.77 -22.75
CA PRO A 254 11.48 -11.48 -22.52
C PRO A 254 12.44 -11.23 -23.69
N ARG A 255 13.14 -10.11 -23.67
CA ARG A 255 14.45 -9.99 -24.30
C ARG A 255 15.45 -9.80 -23.17
N ARG A 256 16.60 -10.50 -23.24
CA ARG A 256 17.73 -10.23 -22.36
C ARG A 256 18.11 -8.76 -22.56
N VAL A 257 17.72 -7.90 -21.63
CA VAL A 257 18.05 -6.48 -21.66
C VAL A 257 18.84 -6.19 -20.38
N ASN A 258 20.08 -5.74 -20.57
CA ASN A 258 20.81 -5.04 -19.51
C ASN A 258 19.98 -3.83 -19.11
N ILE A 259 19.43 -3.82 -17.89
CA ILE A 259 18.63 -2.71 -17.38
C ILE A 259 19.59 -1.58 -17.01
N SER A 260 19.95 -0.74 -17.99
CA SER A 260 20.56 0.57 -17.75
C SER A 260 19.49 1.65 -17.90
N GLN A 261 18.46 1.63 -17.05
CA GLN A 261 17.56 2.77 -16.90
C GLN A 261 18.09 3.66 -15.78
N SER A 262 18.51 4.88 -16.12
CA SER A 262 18.90 5.89 -15.16
C SER A 262 17.65 6.65 -14.69
N PHE A 263 17.25 6.41 -13.44
CA PHE A 263 16.19 7.17 -12.77
C PHE A 263 16.80 8.16 -11.80
N ALA A 264 16.59 9.46 -12.02
CA ALA A 264 16.96 10.50 -11.08
C ALA A 264 15.72 10.90 -10.26
N ILE A 265 15.75 10.61 -8.95
CA ILE A 265 14.72 11.10 -8.01
C ILE A 265 15.33 12.19 -7.13
N ALA A 266 14.97 13.45 -7.42
CA ALA A 266 15.51 14.60 -6.69
C ALA A 266 14.58 15.03 -5.53
N PRO A 267 15.14 15.43 -4.37
CA PRO A 267 14.38 16.14 -3.34
C PRO A 267 14.05 17.57 -3.79
N MET A 268 12.85 18.04 -3.46
CA MET A 268 12.47 19.45 -3.63
C MET A 268 13.24 20.29 -2.61
N PHE A 269 14.31 20.97 -3.03
CA PHE A 269 14.87 22.11 -2.31
C PHE A 269 14.20 23.37 -2.85
N CYS A 270 13.61 24.15 -1.96
CA CYS A 270 13.06 25.46 -2.28
C CYS A 270 14.23 26.43 -2.46
N CYS A 271 14.85 26.49 -3.66
CA CYS A 271 15.59 27.67 -4.12
C CYS A 271 16.04 27.52 -5.58
N ASN A 272 15.98 28.63 -6.32
CA ASN A 272 16.51 28.82 -7.67
C ASN A 272 17.94 28.27 -7.84
N ARG A 273 18.13 27.13 -8.51
CA ARG A 273 19.20 26.90 -9.51
C ARG A 273 19.16 25.49 -10.10
N LEU A 274 19.57 25.48 -11.37
CA LEU A 274 19.63 24.38 -12.34
C LEU A 274 20.52 23.19 -11.93
N THR A 275 20.02 21.99 -12.30
CA THR A 275 20.70 20.78 -12.83
C THR A 275 21.96 20.21 -12.16
N MET A 276 21.94 18.88 -11.94
CA MET A 276 22.78 17.96 -12.73
C MET A 276 22.17 16.55 -12.83
N PHE A 277 22.52 15.93 -13.97
CA PHE A 277 21.98 14.77 -14.73
C PHE A 277 21.42 13.55 -14.00
#